data_AF-A0A5C7S372-F1
#
_entry.id   AF-A0A5C7S372-F1
#
_cell.length_a   1.000
_cell.length_b   1.000
_cell.length_c   1.000
_cell.angle_alpha   90.00
_cell.angle_beta   90.00
_cell.angle_gamma   90.00
#
_symmetry.space_group_name_H-M   'P 1'
#
loop_
_entity.id
_entity.type
_entity.pdbx_description
1 polymer ?
#
loop_
_entity_poly.entity_id
_entity_poly.type
_entity_poly.pdbx_seq_one_letter_code
_entity_poly.pdbx_strand_id
1 'polypeptide(L)'
;MQRRNTALGVHCNRNRPSVDRADIRYRNPIPMAVSVELVEGLKRLLRGQGMTYRELAGRLKMSEAAVKRMFSLRAMSLQRLEQICDVLDVGLAELAAESARGRESMARLSEAQEHALVSDPVLLLALFLSLNRWRQEDVLAQFAFTEAQWTGLLVKLDRLGIIELLPGNRARALTARNFRWRRDGPMERYFRERLLTDYFADPFDGEQDGLFLLSGSLGIEGVKQMRQRLEEVVREFDALLVRDATLPAKERIGMSLVLAQKPWLLQLFQQYRRALDRT
;
A
#
# COMPACT_ATOMS: atom_id res chain seq x y z
N MET A 1 25.77 47.13 -61.78
CA MET A 1 25.24 46.59 -63.04
C MET A 1 23.87 46.00 -62.75
N GLN A 2 22.82 46.51 -63.41
CA GLN A 2 21.44 45.96 -63.57
C GLN A 2 20.58 45.76 -62.29
N ARG A 3 19.25 45.97 -62.25
CA ARG A 3 18.21 46.59 -63.09
C ARG A 3 16.92 46.67 -62.22
N ARG A 4 16.19 47.79 -62.32
CA ARG A 4 14.71 48.02 -62.36
C ARG A 4 13.75 47.14 -61.51
N ASN A 5 12.91 47.74 -60.63
CA ASN A 5 11.49 48.17 -60.84
C ASN A 5 10.53 46.97 -61.15
N THR A 6 9.35 46.73 -60.57
CA THR A 6 8.26 47.64 -60.15
C THR A 6 7.15 46.85 -59.40
N ALA A 7 6.63 47.43 -58.30
CA ALA A 7 5.22 47.66 -57.90
C ALA A 7 4.12 46.57 -57.64
N LEU A 8 3.24 46.99 -56.68
CA LEU A 8 1.80 46.79 -56.46
C LEU A 8 1.28 45.67 -55.53
N GLY A 9 0.50 46.08 -54.51
CA GLY A 9 -0.44 45.19 -53.81
C GLY A 9 -0.79 45.54 -52.36
N VAL A 10 -1.72 46.47 -52.17
CA VAL A 10 -2.34 46.93 -50.89
C VAL A 10 -3.05 45.78 -50.15
N HIS A 11 -2.91 45.66 -48.81
CA HIS A 11 -4.07 45.59 -47.89
C HIS A 11 -3.69 45.71 -46.39
N CYS A 12 -4.48 46.55 -45.73
CA CYS A 12 -4.51 46.87 -44.32
C CYS A 12 -4.94 45.65 -43.47
N ASN A 13 -4.32 45.39 -42.32
CA ASN A 13 -5.09 45.29 -41.09
C ASN A 13 -4.24 45.41 -39.83
N ARG A 14 -4.59 46.38 -38.98
CA ARG A 14 -4.24 46.39 -37.55
C ARG A 14 -4.99 45.24 -36.90
N ASN A 15 -4.31 44.35 -36.19
CA ASN A 15 -4.94 43.68 -35.05
C ASN A 15 -3.89 43.07 -34.12
N ARG A 16 -3.69 43.73 -32.98
CA ARG A 16 -3.37 43.04 -31.72
C ARG A 16 -4.66 42.36 -31.26
N PRO A 17 -4.71 41.04 -31.04
CA PRO A 17 -5.72 40.46 -30.15
C PRO A 17 -5.20 40.62 -28.71
N SER A 18 -5.74 41.52 -27.90
CA SER A 18 -6.95 41.33 -27.07
C SER A 18 -6.89 40.05 -26.26
N VAL A 19 -6.58 40.22 -24.98
CA VAL A 19 -6.70 39.23 -23.91
C VAL A 19 -8.18 38.89 -23.75
N ASP A 20 -8.63 37.79 -24.36
CA ASP A 20 -9.95 37.25 -24.09
C ASP A 20 -9.89 36.29 -22.91
N ARG A 21 -10.48 36.74 -21.81
CA ARG A 21 -10.84 35.92 -20.65
C ARG A 21 -11.95 34.95 -21.08
N ALA A 22 -11.58 33.73 -21.45
CA ALA A 22 -12.52 32.63 -21.57
C ALA A 22 -12.37 31.68 -20.36
N ASP A 23 -13.25 31.91 -19.39
CA ASP A 23 -13.88 30.95 -18.48
C ASP A 23 -13.56 29.46 -18.73
N ILE A 24 -12.44 28.96 -18.16
CA ILE A 24 -12.17 27.52 -18.07
C ILE A 24 -12.90 27.00 -16.82
N ARG A 25 -14.15 26.61 -17.02
CA ARG A 25 -14.89 25.77 -16.08
C ARG A 25 -14.12 24.46 -15.86
N TYR A 26 -13.42 24.35 -14.74
CA TYR A 26 -12.86 23.08 -14.26
C TYR A 26 -14.02 22.13 -13.94
N ARG A 27 -14.39 21.30 -14.91
CA ARG A 27 -15.25 20.13 -14.69
C ARG A 27 -14.43 18.88 -14.98
N ASN A 28 -13.37 18.68 -14.19
CA ASN A 28 -12.77 17.36 -14.08
C ASN A 28 -13.74 16.50 -13.25
N PRO A 29 -14.32 15.43 -13.79
CA PRO A 29 -15.08 14.49 -12.97
C PRO A 29 -14.10 13.90 -11.95
N ILE A 30 -14.33 14.18 -10.67
CA ILE A 30 -13.60 13.53 -9.58
C ILE A 30 -13.73 12.02 -9.83
N PRO A 31 -12.62 11.26 -9.84
CA PRO A 31 -12.67 9.82 -10.08
C PRO A 31 -13.66 9.19 -9.10
N MET A 32 -14.67 8.50 -9.64
CA MET A 32 -15.79 7.91 -8.89
C MET A 32 -15.35 6.88 -7.83
N ALA A 33 -14.06 6.51 -7.79
CA ALA A 33 -13.49 5.61 -6.79
C ALA A 33 -13.40 6.23 -5.38
N VAL A 34 -13.07 7.52 -5.27
CA VAL A 34 -12.82 8.16 -3.95
C VAL A 34 -14.11 8.34 -3.16
N SER A 35 -15.20 8.75 -3.82
CA SER A 35 -16.50 8.91 -3.17
C SER A 35 -17.06 7.58 -2.66
N VAL A 36 -16.77 6.47 -3.36
CA VAL A 36 -17.13 5.13 -2.94
C VAL A 36 -16.38 4.74 -1.66
N GLU A 37 -15.06 4.94 -1.65
CA GLU A 37 -14.19 4.59 -0.51
C GLU A 37 -14.60 5.37 0.75
N LEU A 38 -14.83 6.67 0.63
CA LEU A 38 -15.26 7.52 1.75
C LEU A 38 -16.62 7.08 2.32
N VAL A 39 -17.59 6.77 1.46
CA VAL A 39 -18.93 6.32 1.89
C VAL A 39 -18.86 4.96 2.60
N GLU A 40 -18.02 4.03 2.13
CA GLU A 40 -17.81 2.75 2.81
C GLU A 40 -17.00 2.89 4.12
N GLY A 41 -16.10 3.86 4.21
CA GLY A 41 -15.45 4.26 5.46
C GLY A 41 -16.47 4.73 6.50
N LEU A 42 -17.34 5.68 6.14
CA LEU A 42 -18.42 6.16 7.00
C LEU A 42 -19.34 5.03 7.48
N LYS A 43 -19.72 4.10 6.59
CA LYS A 43 -20.56 2.95 6.96
C LYS A 43 -19.89 2.07 8.01
N ARG A 44 -18.57 1.89 7.94
CA ARG A 44 -17.83 1.09 8.92
C ARG A 44 -17.69 1.80 10.25
N LEU A 45 -17.47 3.12 10.27
CA LEU A 45 -17.49 3.93 11.49
C LEU A 45 -18.85 3.86 12.19
N LEU A 46 -19.94 4.03 11.44
CA LEU A 46 -21.30 3.90 11.97
C LEU A 46 -21.54 2.53 12.62
N ARG A 47 -21.17 1.45 11.93
CA ARG A 47 -21.28 0.08 12.48
C ARG A 47 -20.40 -0.12 13.71
N GLY A 48 -19.17 0.40 13.69
CA GLY A 48 -18.22 0.29 14.79
C GLY A 48 -18.71 0.96 16.08
N GLN A 49 -19.48 2.04 15.94
CA GLN A 49 -20.12 2.73 17.06
C GLN A 49 -21.56 2.24 17.35
N GLY A 50 -22.03 1.20 16.65
CA GLY A 50 -23.41 0.70 16.78
C GLY A 50 -24.49 1.70 16.36
N MET A 51 -24.13 2.76 15.63
CA MET A 51 -25.03 3.85 15.25
C MET A 51 -25.83 3.48 14.00
N THR A 52 -27.15 3.55 14.12
CA THR A 52 -28.10 3.30 13.05
C THR A 52 -28.31 4.54 12.17
N TYR A 53 -28.76 4.34 10.93
CA TYR A 53 -29.16 5.48 10.08
C TYR A 53 -30.31 6.31 10.65
N ARG A 54 -31.14 5.73 11.52
CA ARG A 54 -32.20 6.46 12.22
C ARG A 54 -31.62 7.45 13.23
N GLU A 55 -30.64 7.00 14.02
CA GLU A 55 -29.96 7.84 15.00
C GLU A 55 -29.13 8.93 14.30
N LEU A 56 -28.40 8.57 13.25
CA LEU A 56 -27.68 9.54 12.43
C LEU A 56 -28.63 10.59 11.83
N ALA A 57 -29.79 10.17 11.32
CA ALA A 57 -30.79 11.09 10.79
C ALA A 57 -31.30 12.08 11.85
N GLY A 58 -31.54 11.60 13.08
CA GLY A 58 -31.91 12.46 14.22
C GLY A 58 -30.84 13.51 14.52
N ARG A 59 -29.56 13.12 14.54
CA ARG A 59 -28.43 14.02 14.80
C ARG A 59 -28.23 15.05 13.68
N LEU A 60 -28.46 14.64 12.43
CA LEU A 60 -28.33 15.50 11.24
C LEU A 60 -29.58 16.34 10.94
N LYS A 61 -30.67 16.18 11.71
CA LYS A 61 -31.98 16.80 11.46
C LYS A 61 -32.51 16.50 10.05
N MET A 62 -32.38 15.24 9.62
CA MET A 62 -32.84 14.73 8.33
C MET A 62 -33.82 13.58 8.52
N SER A 63 -34.56 13.22 7.47
CA SER A 63 -35.32 11.97 7.47
C SER A 63 -34.40 10.77 7.26
N GLU A 64 -34.72 9.63 7.87
CA GLU A 64 -33.98 8.37 7.67
C GLU A 64 -33.92 8.00 6.18
N ALA A 65 -34.99 8.26 5.42
CA ALA A 65 -35.05 8.04 3.98
C ALA A 65 -34.05 8.93 3.20
N ALA A 66 -33.89 10.21 3.60
CA ALA A 66 -32.92 11.11 2.98
C ALA A 66 -31.47 10.67 3.27
N VAL A 67 -31.19 10.20 4.49
CA VAL A 67 -29.87 9.64 4.85
C VAL A 67 -29.58 8.38 4.02
N LYS A 68 -30.53 7.43 3.95
CA LYS A 68 -30.37 6.22 3.11
C LYS A 68 -30.13 6.56 1.64
N ARG A 69 -30.88 7.51 1.09
CA ARG A 69 -30.72 7.97 -0.30
C ARG A 69 -29.34 8.58 -0.53
N MET A 70 -28.87 9.41 0.39
CA MET A 70 -27.54 10.05 0.32
C MET A 70 -26.40 9.03 0.32
N PHE A 71 -26.44 8.03 1.21
CA PHE A 71 -25.45 6.96 1.26
C PHE A 71 -25.53 6.03 0.04
N SER A 72 -26.73 5.71 -0.45
CA SER A 72 -26.94 4.82 -1.61
C SER A 72 -26.45 5.46 -2.91
N LEU A 73 -26.81 6.73 -3.14
CA LEU A 73 -26.41 7.47 -4.34
C LEU A 73 -24.96 7.96 -4.28
N ARG A 74 -24.28 7.82 -3.13
CA ARG A 74 -22.92 8.34 -2.88
C ARG A 74 -22.80 9.82 -3.22
N ALA A 75 -23.90 10.54 -3.03
CA ALA A 75 -24.05 11.93 -3.39
C ALA A 75 -24.26 12.74 -2.11
N MET A 76 -23.16 13.21 -1.53
CA MET A 76 -23.15 14.10 -0.37
C MET A 76 -22.19 15.27 -0.61
N SER A 77 -22.54 16.44 -0.08
CA SER A 77 -21.63 17.59 -0.08
C SER A 77 -20.51 17.39 0.92
N LEU A 78 -19.41 18.13 0.75
CA LEU A 78 -18.29 18.12 1.72
C LEU A 78 -18.74 18.56 3.12
N GLN A 79 -19.56 19.61 3.20
CA GLN A 79 -20.16 20.06 4.46
C GLN A 79 -20.96 18.94 5.15
N ARG A 80 -21.65 18.09 4.38
CA ARG A 80 -22.41 16.98 4.94
C ARG A 80 -21.50 15.86 5.43
N LEU A 81 -20.38 15.64 4.75
CA LEU A 81 -19.34 14.73 5.20
C LEU A 81 -18.77 15.15 6.55
N GLU A 82 -18.41 16.43 6.69
CA GLU A 82 -17.91 17.02 7.94
C GLU A 82 -18.93 16.88 9.08
N GLN A 83 -20.20 17.19 8.84
CA GLN A 83 -21.25 17.00 9.84
C GLN A 83 -21.40 15.54 10.30
N ILE A 84 -21.23 14.57 9.40
CA ILE A 84 -21.26 13.15 9.78
C ILE A 84 -20.02 12.79 10.59
N CYS A 85 -18.84 13.31 10.22
CA CYS A 85 -17.61 13.16 11.00
C CYS A 85 -17.76 13.73 12.41
N ASP A 86 -18.34 14.92 12.56
CA ASP A 86 -18.61 15.54 13.86
C ASP A 86 -19.56 14.69 14.72
N VAL A 87 -20.62 14.12 14.12
CA VAL A 87 -21.55 13.23 14.82
C VAL A 87 -20.87 11.94 15.30
N LEU A 88 -19.87 11.48 14.56
CA LEU A 88 -19.08 10.29 14.86
C LEU A 88 -17.86 10.60 15.75
N ASP A 89 -17.60 11.87 16.09
CA ASP A 89 -16.41 12.31 16.83
C ASP A 89 -15.09 11.85 16.18
N VAL A 90 -15.00 11.95 14.84
CA VAL A 90 -13.80 11.59 14.07
C VAL A 90 -13.36 12.72 13.15
N GLY A 91 -12.04 12.84 12.95
CA GLY A 91 -11.48 13.82 12.02
C GLY A 91 -11.53 13.35 10.55
N LEU A 92 -11.40 14.29 9.61
CA LEU A 92 -11.33 13.97 8.17
C LEU A 92 -10.13 13.05 7.83
N ALA A 93 -9.01 13.22 8.53
CA ALA A 93 -7.82 12.36 8.40
C ALA A 93 -8.09 10.92 8.86
N GLU A 94 -8.86 10.77 9.93
CA GLU A 94 -9.27 9.46 10.45
C GLU A 94 -10.27 8.79 9.53
N LEU A 95 -11.23 9.54 8.97
CA LEU A 95 -12.12 9.04 7.92
C LEU A 95 -11.32 8.59 6.68
N ALA A 96 -10.32 9.36 6.25
CA ALA A 96 -9.48 8.98 5.13
C ALA A 96 -8.72 7.67 5.42
N ALA A 97 -8.15 7.53 6.62
CA ALA A 97 -7.50 6.29 7.06
C ALA A 97 -8.49 5.12 7.10
N GLU A 98 -9.69 5.33 7.64
CA GLU A 98 -10.73 4.30 7.70
C GLU A 98 -11.22 3.92 6.31
N SER A 99 -11.41 4.87 5.39
CA SER A 99 -11.79 4.62 4.00
C SER A 99 -10.81 3.69 3.28
N ALA A 100 -9.51 3.82 3.58
CA ALA A 100 -8.46 2.95 3.08
C ALA A 100 -8.49 1.53 3.69
N ARG A 101 -9.03 1.35 4.91
CA ARG A 101 -9.23 0.02 5.54
C ARG A 101 -10.28 -0.85 4.84
N GLY A 102 -11.12 -0.26 3.99
CA GLY A 102 -12.27 -0.92 3.32
C GLY A 102 -11.97 -1.44 1.94
N ARG A 103 -10.78 -1.11 1.41
CA ARG A 103 -10.14 -2.06 0.52
C ARG A 103 -9.95 -3.30 1.38
N GLU A 104 -10.70 -4.36 1.10
CA GLU A 104 -10.05 -5.66 1.14
C GLU A 104 -8.81 -5.45 0.27
N SER A 105 -7.68 -5.26 0.93
CA SER A 105 -6.41 -4.92 0.34
C SER A 105 -5.89 -6.18 -0.35
N MET A 106 -6.65 -6.81 -1.24
CA MET A 106 -6.56 -8.22 -1.60
C MET A 106 -5.90 -9.02 -0.47
N ALA A 107 -6.64 -9.19 0.63
CA ALA A 107 -6.09 -9.72 1.88
C ALA A 107 -5.57 -11.14 1.65
N ARG A 108 -4.28 -11.22 1.34
CA ARG A 108 -3.48 -12.39 0.93
C ARG A 108 -3.48 -12.63 -0.58
N LEU A 109 -2.28 -12.90 -1.10
CA LEU A 109 -2.09 -13.40 -2.45
C LEU A 109 -2.79 -14.76 -2.59
N SER A 110 -3.38 -15.01 -3.76
CA SER A 110 -3.84 -16.34 -4.13
C SER A 110 -2.66 -17.29 -4.26
N GLU A 111 -2.91 -18.59 -4.15
CA GLU A 111 -1.87 -19.60 -4.29
C GLU A 111 -1.19 -19.58 -5.66
N ALA A 112 -1.94 -19.25 -6.72
CA ALA A 112 -1.40 -19.08 -8.06
C ALA A 112 -0.47 -17.86 -8.16
N GLN A 113 -0.83 -16.75 -7.52
CA GLN A 113 0.04 -15.58 -7.43
C GLN A 113 1.31 -15.88 -6.63
N GLU A 114 1.19 -16.57 -5.49
CA GLU A 114 2.36 -17.00 -4.70
C GLU A 114 3.27 -17.92 -5.51
N HIS A 115 2.70 -18.91 -6.23
CA HIS A 115 3.47 -19.78 -7.13
C HIS A 115 4.20 -19.01 -8.23
N ALA A 116 3.53 -18.06 -8.88
CA ALA A 116 4.14 -17.24 -9.93
C ALA A 116 5.35 -16.46 -9.42
N LEU A 117 5.27 -15.92 -8.19
CA LEU A 117 6.37 -15.18 -7.57
C LEU A 117 7.54 -16.08 -7.17
N VAL A 118 7.29 -17.22 -6.52
CA VAL A 118 8.40 -18.11 -6.10
C VAL A 118 9.08 -18.84 -7.26
N SER A 119 8.39 -18.96 -8.40
CA SER A 119 8.94 -19.61 -9.61
C SER A 119 9.79 -18.66 -10.46
N ASP A 120 9.67 -17.35 -10.26
CA ASP A 120 10.42 -16.32 -11.00
C ASP A 120 11.04 -15.32 -10.00
N PRO A 121 12.29 -15.56 -9.56
CA PRO A 121 12.96 -14.69 -8.59
C PRO A 121 13.05 -13.22 -9.03
N VAL A 122 13.12 -12.97 -10.35
CA VAL A 122 13.17 -11.61 -10.90
C VAL A 122 11.81 -10.92 -10.77
N LEU A 123 10.72 -11.66 -10.94
CA LEU A 123 9.37 -11.17 -10.69
C LEU A 123 9.14 -10.85 -9.20
N LEU A 124 9.66 -11.70 -8.30
CA LEU A 124 9.62 -11.45 -6.86
C LEU A 124 10.41 -10.19 -6.47
N LEU A 125 11.61 -9.99 -7.05
CA LEU A 125 12.39 -8.76 -6.86
C LEU A 125 11.63 -7.53 -7.38
N ALA A 126 11.02 -7.63 -8.56
CA ALA A 126 10.23 -6.52 -9.11
C ALA A 126 9.04 -6.16 -8.22
N LEU A 127 8.37 -7.16 -7.63
CA LEU A 127 7.33 -6.92 -6.63
C LEU A 127 7.91 -6.21 -5.40
N PHE A 128 9.02 -6.70 -4.86
CA PHE A 128 9.68 -6.11 -3.69
C PHE A 128 10.05 -4.63 -3.93
N LEU A 129 10.69 -4.31 -5.05
CA LEU A 129 11.08 -2.94 -5.40
C LEU A 129 9.84 -2.04 -5.59
N SER A 130 8.78 -2.57 -6.19
CA SER A 130 7.51 -1.87 -6.38
C SER A 130 6.82 -1.53 -5.04
N LEU A 131 6.78 -2.49 -4.11
CA LEU A 131 6.20 -2.29 -2.77
C LEU A 131 6.98 -1.25 -1.96
N ASN A 132 8.31 -1.21 -2.13
CA ASN A 132 9.22 -0.25 -1.52
C ASN A 132 9.31 1.08 -2.30
N ARG A 133 8.42 1.30 -3.27
CA ARG A 133 8.27 2.57 -4.02
C ARG A 133 9.56 3.02 -4.72
N TRP A 134 10.36 2.08 -5.20
CA TRP A 134 11.51 2.42 -6.04
C TRP A 134 11.04 3.07 -7.34
N ARG A 135 11.74 4.10 -7.78
CA ARG A 135 11.51 4.71 -9.08
C ARG A 135 12.26 3.92 -10.14
N GLN A 136 11.76 3.91 -11.38
CA GLN A 136 12.44 3.24 -12.49
C GLN A 136 13.90 3.68 -12.62
N GLU A 137 14.18 4.97 -12.52
CA GLU A 137 15.54 5.52 -12.58
C GLU A 137 16.47 4.85 -11.55
N ASP A 138 16.03 4.69 -10.31
CA ASP A 138 16.80 4.05 -9.25
C ASP A 138 16.97 2.55 -9.52
N VAL A 139 15.93 1.87 -10.03
CA VAL A 139 15.99 0.45 -10.37
C VAL A 139 16.99 0.19 -11.49
N LEU A 140 16.95 0.97 -12.56
CA LEU A 140 17.86 0.82 -13.70
C LEU A 140 19.30 1.23 -13.37
N ALA A 141 19.49 2.08 -12.35
CA ALA A 141 20.81 2.42 -11.85
C ALA A 141 21.41 1.32 -10.95
N GLN A 142 20.58 0.65 -10.15
CA GLN A 142 21.03 -0.34 -9.15
C GLN A 142 21.04 -1.77 -9.69
N PHE A 143 20.19 -2.10 -10.66
CA PHE A 143 20.02 -3.45 -11.19
C PHE A 143 20.22 -3.46 -12.70
N ALA A 144 20.79 -4.56 -13.21
CA ALA A 144 21.08 -4.75 -14.63
C ALA A 144 19.82 -5.10 -15.46
N PHE A 145 18.78 -4.26 -15.37
CA PHE A 145 17.60 -4.32 -16.21
C PHE A 145 17.69 -3.30 -17.35
N THR A 146 17.19 -3.68 -18.52
CA THR A 146 16.76 -2.70 -19.53
C THR A 146 15.39 -2.16 -19.17
N GLU A 147 15.05 -0.98 -19.71
CA GLU A 147 13.71 -0.40 -19.53
C GLU A 147 12.59 -1.35 -19.99
N ALA A 148 12.81 -2.07 -21.10
CA ALA A 148 11.86 -3.05 -21.61
C ALA A 148 11.67 -4.24 -20.67
N GLN A 149 12.75 -4.76 -20.08
CA GLN A 149 12.66 -5.84 -19.10
C GLN A 149 11.91 -5.40 -17.84
N TRP A 150 12.24 -4.21 -17.30
CA TRP A 150 11.55 -3.66 -16.14
C TRP A 150 10.05 -3.45 -16.39
N THR A 151 9.71 -2.80 -17.51
CA THR A 151 8.33 -2.60 -17.94
C THR A 151 7.60 -3.94 -18.07
N GLY A 152 8.25 -4.95 -18.66
CA GLY A 152 7.69 -6.29 -18.83
C GLY A 152 7.36 -6.97 -17.49
N LEU A 153 8.22 -6.80 -16.48
CA LEU A 153 7.97 -7.32 -15.13
C LEU A 153 6.77 -6.63 -14.48
N LEU A 154 6.68 -5.30 -14.58
CA LEU A 154 5.53 -4.55 -14.05
C LEU A 154 4.22 -4.95 -14.73
N VAL A 155 4.22 -5.12 -16.06
CA VAL A 155 3.05 -5.61 -16.80
C VAL A 155 2.65 -7.02 -16.37
N LYS A 156 3.61 -7.92 -16.11
CA LYS A 156 3.31 -9.25 -15.57
C LYS A 156 2.64 -9.16 -14.19
N LEU A 157 3.18 -8.34 -13.28
CA LEU A 157 2.61 -8.15 -11.94
C LEU A 157 1.21 -7.53 -11.99
N ASP A 158 0.98 -6.58 -12.92
CA ASP A 158 -0.31 -5.94 -13.15
C ASP A 158 -1.35 -6.95 -13.66
N ARG A 159 -0.98 -7.79 -14.64
CA ARG A 159 -1.83 -8.89 -15.14
C ARG A 159 -2.16 -9.93 -14.08
N LEU A 160 -1.24 -10.17 -13.15
CA LEU A 160 -1.50 -11.03 -11.99
C LEU A 160 -2.46 -10.37 -10.98
N GLY A 161 -2.78 -9.09 -11.12
CA GLY A 161 -3.62 -8.33 -10.20
C GLY A 161 -2.93 -8.03 -8.87
N ILE A 162 -1.60 -8.09 -8.81
CA ILE A 162 -0.84 -7.86 -7.58
C ILE A 162 -0.55 -6.36 -7.40
N ILE A 163 -0.29 -5.67 -8.51
CA ILE A 163 -0.11 -4.23 -8.58
C ILE A 163 -1.06 -3.67 -9.63
N GLU A 164 -1.19 -2.35 -9.64
CA GLU A 164 -1.70 -1.55 -10.73
C GLU A 164 -0.55 -0.75 -11.32
N LEU A 165 -0.32 -0.92 -12.62
CA LEU A 165 0.69 -0.19 -13.37
C LEU A 165 0.16 1.20 -13.76
N LEU A 166 0.90 2.23 -13.33
CA LEU A 166 0.60 3.64 -13.55
C LEU A 166 1.59 4.26 -14.58
N PRO A 167 1.23 5.41 -15.19
CA PRO A 167 2.12 6.11 -16.10
C PRO A 167 3.49 6.42 -15.49
N GLY A 168 4.52 6.28 -16.33
CA GLY A 168 5.93 6.40 -15.94
C GLY A 168 6.46 5.16 -15.19
N ASN A 169 5.90 3.98 -15.45
CA ASN A 169 6.29 2.72 -14.81
C ASN A 169 6.27 2.78 -13.28
N ARG A 170 5.27 3.49 -12.75
CA ARG A 170 5.00 3.53 -11.32
C ARG A 170 4.05 2.40 -10.97
N ALA A 171 4.26 1.75 -9.83
CA ALA A 171 3.38 0.70 -9.36
C ALA A 171 2.57 1.19 -8.16
N ARG A 172 1.28 0.91 -8.15
CA ARG A 172 0.45 0.98 -6.95
C ARG A 172 0.12 -0.43 -6.50
N ALA A 173 0.56 -0.83 -5.33
CA ALA A 173 0.18 -2.12 -4.76
C ALA A 173 -1.35 -2.21 -4.62
N LEU A 174 -1.93 -3.31 -5.12
CA LEU A 174 -3.34 -3.64 -4.89
C LEU A 174 -3.51 -4.48 -3.60
N THR A 175 -2.39 -4.92 -3.03
CA THR A 175 -2.28 -5.61 -1.76
C THR A 175 -1.90 -4.66 -0.62
N ALA A 176 -2.13 -5.06 0.63
CA ALA A 176 -1.50 -4.39 1.77
C ALA A 176 0.03 -4.47 1.66
N ARG A 177 0.76 -3.41 2.07
CA ARG A 177 2.24 -3.41 2.07
C ARG A 177 2.82 -4.61 2.82
N ASN A 178 2.16 -5.01 3.91
CA ASN A 178 2.46 -6.21 4.68
C ASN A 178 1.53 -7.34 4.27
N PHE A 179 1.61 -7.76 3.01
CA PHE A 179 0.86 -8.91 2.56
C PHE A 179 1.18 -10.10 3.46
N ARG A 180 0.15 -10.65 4.09
CA ARG A 180 0.30 -11.91 4.81
C ARG A 180 0.37 -13.02 3.76
N TRP A 181 1.41 -13.84 3.80
CA TRP A 181 1.43 -15.07 3.02
C TRP A 181 0.29 -15.98 3.46
N ARG A 182 -0.14 -16.83 2.54
CA ARG A 182 -0.96 -17.98 2.90
C ARG A 182 -0.16 -18.82 3.89
N ARG A 183 -0.84 -19.23 4.97
CA ARG A 183 -0.26 -20.16 5.93
C ARG A 183 0.02 -21.47 5.22
N ASP A 184 1.26 -21.94 5.30
CA ASP A 184 1.76 -23.07 4.53
C ASP A 184 1.52 -22.91 3.01
N GLY A 185 1.65 -21.67 2.52
CA GLY A 185 1.63 -21.35 1.10
C GLY A 185 3.00 -21.45 0.44
N PRO A 186 3.07 -21.39 -0.91
CA PRO A 186 4.32 -21.40 -1.66
C PRO A 186 5.32 -20.34 -1.17
N MET A 187 4.85 -19.11 -0.91
CA MET A 187 5.73 -18.02 -0.43
C MET A 187 6.29 -18.31 0.96
N GLU A 188 5.48 -18.82 1.90
CA GLU A 188 5.95 -19.15 3.25
C GLU A 188 7.01 -20.28 3.21
N ARG A 189 6.77 -21.33 2.42
CA ARG A 189 7.74 -22.42 2.23
C ARG A 189 9.03 -21.92 1.60
N TYR A 190 8.93 -21.17 0.50
CA TYR A 190 10.09 -20.59 -0.18
C TYR A 190 10.90 -19.69 0.76
N PHE A 191 10.23 -18.86 1.55
CA PHE A 191 10.91 -18.01 2.52
C PHE A 191 11.63 -18.82 3.60
N ARG A 192 10.97 -19.84 4.16
CA ARG A 192 11.55 -20.68 5.21
C ARG A 192 12.69 -21.56 4.74
N GLU A 193 12.61 -22.12 3.53
CA GLU A 193 13.54 -23.12 3.02
C GLU A 193 14.71 -22.53 2.25
N ARG A 194 14.53 -21.34 1.67
CA ARG A 194 15.58 -20.69 0.86
C ARG A 194 16.00 -19.36 1.45
N LEU A 195 15.09 -18.40 1.55
CA LEU A 195 15.46 -17.03 1.93
C LEU A 195 15.98 -16.93 3.36
N LEU A 196 15.37 -17.61 4.34
CA LEU A 196 15.90 -17.64 5.71
C LEU A 196 17.22 -18.38 5.79
N THR A 197 17.40 -19.47 5.04
CA THR A 197 18.67 -20.18 5.02
C THR A 197 19.78 -19.31 4.47
N ASP A 198 19.52 -18.61 3.36
CA ASP A 198 20.45 -17.67 2.74
C ASP A 198 20.74 -16.48 3.66
N TYR A 199 19.70 -15.84 4.22
CA TYR A 199 19.81 -14.68 5.11
C TYR A 199 20.61 -14.96 6.40
N PHE A 200 20.55 -16.19 6.91
CA PHE A 200 21.30 -16.61 8.11
C PHE A 200 22.61 -17.35 7.76
N ALA A 201 22.95 -17.51 6.47
CA ALA A 201 24.20 -18.15 6.06
C ALA A 201 25.40 -17.21 6.24
N ASP A 202 25.20 -15.91 6.02
CA ASP A 202 26.21 -14.89 6.23
C ASP A 202 26.29 -14.49 7.72
N PRO A 203 27.50 -14.19 8.25
CA PRO A 203 27.65 -13.64 9.59
C PRO A 203 26.96 -12.29 9.75
N PHE A 204 26.40 -12.04 10.94
CA PHE A 204 25.82 -10.75 11.34
C PHE A 204 26.92 -9.86 11.96
N ASP A 205 27.87 -9.38 11.16
CA ASP A 205 29.04 -8.59 11.59
C ASP A 205 29.13 -7.18 10.97
N GLY A 206 28.13 -6.79 10.17
CA GLY A 206 27.97 -5.45 9.64
C GLY A 206 27.60 -4.40 10.69
N GLU A 207 27.84 -3.13 10.36
CA GLU A 207 27.56 -1.98 11.26
C GLU A 207 26.10 -1.89 11.70
N GLN A 208 25.17 -2.38 10.86
CA GLN A 208 23.72 -2.35 11.11
C GLN A 208 23.17 -3.72 11.51
N ASP A 209 24.04 -4.71 11.69
CA ASP A 209 23.62 -6.07 11.96
C ASP A 209 23.32 -6.29 13.44
N GLY A 210 22.34 -7.15 13.70
CA GLY A 210 21.98 -7.55 15.04
C GLY A 210 21.34 -8.93 15.03
N LEU A 211 21.96 -9.88 15.73
CA LEU A 211 21.43 -11.21 15.93
C LEU A 211 21.17 -11.47 17.42
N PHE A 212 19.89 -11.59 17.79
CA PHE A 212 19.47 -11.79 19.17
C PHE A 212 18.74 -13.12 19.33
N LEU A 213 19.28 -14.01 20.16
CA LEU A 213 18.63 -15.26 20.57
C LEU A 213 18.17 -15.16 22.02
N LEU A 214 16.85 -15.05 22.23
CA LEU A 214 16.23 -15.01 23.56
C LEU A 214 15.53 -16.34 23.85
N SER A 215 15.99 -17.04 24.89
CA SER A 215 15.47 -18.34 25.29
C SER A 215 15.10 -18.36 26.77
N GLY A 216 13.90 -18.82 27.09
CA GLY A 216 13.40 -18.91 28.46
C GLY A 216 11.95 -19.38 28.52
N SER A 217 11.41 -19.46 29.73
CA SER A 217 10.03 -19.83 29.99
C SER A 217 9.22 -18.60 30.38
N LEU A 218 8.09 -18.39 29.71
CA LEU A 218 7.14 -17.34 30.04
C LEU A 218 5.78 -17.97 30.38
N GLY A 219 5.06 -17.35 31.32
CA GLY A 219 3.63 -17.64 31.49
C GLY A 219 2.82 -17.18 30.27
N ILE A 220 1.58 -17.67 30.14
CA ILE A 220 0.71 -17.38 28.98
C ILE A 220 0.53 -15.87 28.76
N GLU A 221 0.36 -15.10 29.84
CA GLU A 221 0.24 -13.64 29.73
C GLU A 221 1.54 -12.97 29.27
N GLY A 222 2.70 -13.47 29.70
CA GLY A 222 4.00 -13.03 29.19
C GLY A 222 4.16 -13.33 27.70
N VAL A 223 3.72 -14.51 27.24
CA VAL A 223 3.72 -14.89 25.82
C VAL A 223 2.83 -13.96 24.98
N LYS A 224 1.66 -13.58 25.50
CA LYS A 224 0.75 -12.62 24.83
C LYS A 224 1.34 -11.22 24.79
N GLN A 225 1.88 -10.75 25.91
CA GLN A 225 2.53 -9.44 26.01
C GLN A 225 3.70 -9.33 25.02
N MET A 226 4.53 -10.38 24.93
CA MET A 226 5.65 -10.39 23.98
C MET A 226 5.18 -10.33 22.53
N ARG A 227 4.10 -11.06 22.19
CA ARG A 227 3.50 -10.99 20.85
C ARG A 227 3.04 -9.57 20.52
N GLN A 228 2.39 -8.90 21.47
CA GLN A 228 1.95 -7.52 21.29
C GLN A 228 3.14 -6.58 21.03
N ARG A 229 4.26 -6.73 21.75
CA ARG A 229 5.47 -5.94 21.52
C ARG A 229 6.08 -6.19 20.15
N LEU A 230 6.11 -7.44 19.67
CA LEU A 230 6.55 -7.73 18.30
C LEU A 230 5.65 -7.06 17.26
N GLU A 231 4.34 -7.04 17.47
CA GLU A 231 3.39 -6.32 16.59
C GLU A 231 3.58 -4.79 16.62
N GLU A 232 4.01 -4.23 17.75
CA GLU A 232 4.39 -2.82 17.86
C GLU A 232 5.64 -2.51 17.03
N VAL A 233 6.68 -3.35 17.10
CA VAL A 233 7.89 -3.22 16.27
C VAL A 233 7.55 -3.28 14.78
N VAL A 234 6.64 -4.17 14.36
CA VAL A 234 6.17 -4.23 12.96
C VAL A 234 5.54 -2.90 12.53
N ARG A 235 4.67 -2.31 13.37
CA ARG A 235 4.02 -1.03 13.07
C ARG A 235 5.02 0.13 13.01
N GLU A 236 6.03 0.12 13.88
CA GLU A 236 7.10 1.11 13.88
C GLU A 236 7.94 1.01 12.61
N PHE A 237 8.34 -0.20 12.22
CA PHE A 237 9.09 -0.45 10.99
C PHE A 237 8.32 0.04 9.75
N ASP A 238 7.02 -0.23 9.66
CA ASP A 238 6.17 0.29 8.59
C ASP A 238 6.17 1.82 8.53
N ALA A 239 6.08 2.48 9.69
CA ALA A 239 6.07 3.94 9.78
C ALA A 239 7.40 4.52 9.31
N LEU A 240 8.53 3.91 9.68
CA LEU A 240 9.86 4.28 9.19
C LEU A 240 9.98 4.11 7.67
N LEU A 241 9.52 2.98 7.12
CA LEU A 241 9.49 2.76 5.67
C LEU A 241 8.67 3.83 4.94
N VAL A 242 7.52 4.25 5.48
CA VAL A 242 6.71 5.32 4.87
C VAL A 242 7.42 6.67 4.93
N ARG A 243 8.04 7.00 6.06
CA ARG A 243 8.78 8.25 6.27
C ARG A 243 9.97 8.34 5.30
N ASP A 244 10.78 7.29 5.26
CA ASP A 244 12.06 7.28 4.56
C ASP A 244 11.90 6.97 3.06
N ALA A 245 10.71 6.57 2.61
CA ALA A 245 10.39 6.46 1.18
C ALA A 245 10.50 7.79 0.40
N THR A 246 10.59 8.92 1.11
CA THR A 246 10.80 10.25 0.49
C THR A 246 12.28 10.55 0.19
N LEU A 247 13.20 9.81 0.80
CA LEU A 247 14.64 9.99 0.62
C LEU A 247 15.12 9.44 -0.73
N PRO A 248 16.19 10.02 -1.31
CA PRO A 248 16.89 9.44 -2.46
C PRO A 248 17.33 8.00 -2.20
N ALA A 249 17.33 7.14 -3.23
CA ALA A 249 17.68 5.72 -3.07
C ALA A 249 19.05 5.48 -2.41
N LYS A 250 20.04 6.33 -2.74
CA LYS A 250 21.40 6.30 -2.17
C LYS A 250 21.50 6.62 -0.68
N GLU A 251 20.46 7.22 -0.09
CA GLU A 251 20.40 7.59 1.33
C GLU A 251 19.57 6.60 2.15
N ARG A 252 19.15 5.49 1.54
CA ARG A 252 18.35 4.44 2.18
C ARG A 252 19.17 3.16 2.28
N ILE A 253 19.06 2.50 3.43
CA ILE A 253 19.64 1.18 3.64
C ILE A 253 18.53 0.15 3.50
N GLY A 254 18.76 -0.88 2.68
CA GLY A 254 17.87 -2.02 2.60
C GLY A 254 17.96 -2.81 3.89
N MET A 255 16.88 -2.85 4.68
CA MET A 255 16.82 -3.57 5.95
C MET A 255 15.71 -4.61 5.90
N SER A 256 16.01 -5.81 6.38
CA SER A 256 15.03 -6.87 6.60
C SER A 256 15.06 -7.30 8.06
N LEU A 257 13.88 -7.44 8.68
CA LEU A 257 13.77 -7.93 10.06
C LEU A 257 12.98 -9.24 10.07
N VAL A 258 13.57 -10.30 10.61
CA VAL A 258 12.90 -11.58 10.83
C VAL A 258 12.47 -11.66 12.29
N LEU A 259 11.18 -11.48 12.55
CA LEU A 259 10.59 -11.61 13.89
C LEU A 259 9.81 -12.92 13.99
N ALA A 260 10.14 -13.77 14.96
CA ALA A 260 9.46 -15.03 15.18
C ALA A 260 9.26 -15.30 16.67
N GLN A 261 8.09 -15.83 17.02
CA GLN A 261 7.76 -16.30 18.37
C GLN A 261 7.10 -17.66 18.29
N LYS A 262 7.77 -18.69 18.84
CA LYS A 262 7.22 -20.03 18.99
C LYS A 262 7.79 -20.69 20.26
N PRO A 263 7.11 -21.67 20.86
CA PRO A 263 7.69 -22.48 21.91
C PRO A 263 9.03 -23.09 21.46
N TRP A 264 9.98 -23.14 22.39
CA TRP A 264 11.30 -23.72 22.14
C TRP A 264 11.21 -25.24 22.02
N LEU A 265 11.00 -25.73 20.80
CA LEU A 265 10.92 -27.16 20.46
C LEU A 265 11.94 -27.47 19.36
N LEU A 266 13.24 -27.46 19.69
CA LEU A 266 14.26 -27.86 18.73
C LEU A 266 14.23 -29.37 18.50
N GLN A 267 14.23 -29.77 17.22
CA GLN A 267 14.26 -31.17 16.80
C GLN A 267 15.47 -31.92 17.40
N LEU A 268 16.63 -31.24 17.47
CA LEU A 268 17.85 -31.77 18.09
C LEU A 268 17.63 -32.29 19.51
N PHE A 269 16.71 -31.68 20.26
CA PHE A 269 16.46 -32.06 21.64
C PHE A 269 15.28 -33.03 21.82
N GLN A 270 14.55 -33.39 20.75
CA GLN A 270 13.37 -34.25 20.87
C GLN A 270 13.69 -35.59 21.54
N GLN A 271 14.83 -36.20 21.20
CA GLN A 271 15.25 -37.47 21.79
C GLN A 271 15.44 -37.42 23.32
N TYR A 272 15.65 -36.25 23.90
CA TYR A 272 15.82 -36.07 25.34
C TYR A 272 14.52 -35.72 26.07
N ARG A 273 13.41 -35.53 25.33
CA ARG A 273 12.12 -35.16 25.92
C ARG A 273 11.38 -36.41 26.35
N ARG A 274 10.76 -36.34 27.52
CA ARG A 274 9.78 -37.35 27.93
C ARG A 274 8.59 -37.30 26.97
N ALA A 275 8.02 -38.47 26.68
CA ALA A 275 6.73 -38.55 26.02
C ALA A 275 5.73 -37.70 26.82
N LEU A 276 5.03 -36.79 26.16
CA LEU A 276 3.90 -36.10 26.77
C LEU A 276 2.79 -37.13 26.92
N ASP A 277 2.42 -37.47 28.15
CA ASP A 277 1.21 -38.24 28.42
C ASP A 277 0.03 -37.45 27.83
N ARG A 278 -0.56 -37.98 26.76
CA ARG A 278 -1.77 -37.42 26.16
C ARG A 278 -2.89 -37.61 27.19
N THR A 279 -3.17 -36.55 27.96
CA THR A 279 -4.36 -36.46 28.82
C THR A 279 -5.42 -35.62 28.12
#